data_AF-F6J9H5-F1
#
_entry.id   AF-F6J9H5-F1
#
_cell.length_a   1.000
_cell.length_b   1.000
_cell.length_c   1.000
_cell.angle_alpha   90.00
_cell.angle_beta   90.00
_cell.angle_gamma   90.00
#
_symmetry.space_group_name_H-M   'P 1'
#
loop_
_entity.id
_entity.type
_entity.pdbx_description
1 polymer ?
#
loop_
_entity_poly.entity_id
_entity_poly.type
_entity_poly.pdbx_seq_one_letter_code
_entity_poly.pdbx_strand_id
1 'polypeptide(L)'
;IALKRWYRNMQTYVASFAYLRRQQIRWDQRSITRESSTARELRELLLSSRRILCELETAVNQTQSPRQKQRRSGAAVTAVGGTTMLGQQLPQISRLEMNKRLKLRSKTSGPGMGGAASSASMAAGEADSIDMRFVKHHYYDFLRTMYQLLRRDGKRVRSRPRKHHKKQQRSQKKLIQQQQQLADQLEQRWRSSTLN
;
A
#
# COMPACT_ATOMS: atom_id res chain seq x y z
N ILE A 1 4.27 8.23 2.61
CA ILE A 1 3.12 8.96 2.01
C ILE A 1 2.38 8.13 0.95
N ALA A 2 3.07 7.43 0.04
CA ALA A 2 2.42 6.65 -1.03
C ALA A 2 1.46 5.53 -0.55
N LEU A 3 1.87 4.73 0.45
CA LEU A 3 1.11 3.54 0.86
C LEU A 3 -0.30 3.86 1.43
N LYS A 4 -0.41 4.90 2.27
CA LYS A 4 -1.72 5.38 2.79
C LYS A 4 -2.64 5.89 1.66
N ARG A 5 -2.06 6.48 0.61
CA ARG A 5 -2.82 6.94 -0.57
C ARG A 5 -3.30 5.77 -1.41
N TRP A 6 -2.45 4.76 -1.63
CA TRP A 6 -2.84 3.53 -2.33
C TRP A 6 -3.95 2.80 -1.60
N TYR A 7 -3.85 2.68 -0.28
CA TYR A 7 -4.89 2.10 0.56
C TYR A 7 -6.25 2.79 0.37
N ARG A 8 -6.30 4.14 0.48
CA ARG A 8 -7.55 4.89 0.27
C ARG A 8 -8.09 4.75 -1.16
N ASN A 9 -7.25 4.76 -2.19
CA ASN A 9 -7.71 4.55 -3.56
C ASN A 9 -8.28 3.14 -3.72
N MET A 10 -7.64 2.15 -3.12
CA MET A 10 -8.08 0.76 -3.15
C MET A 10 -9.45 0.56 -2.48
N GLN A 11 -9.67 1.18 -1.31
CA GLN A 11 -10.97 1.21 -0.66
C GLN A 11 -12.07 1.82 -1.57
N THR A 12 -11.71 2.80 -2.39
CA THR A 12 -12.65 3.45 -3.33
C THR A 12 -13.11 2.45 -4.38
N TYR A 13 -12.17 1.67 -4.94
CA TYR A 13 -12.49 0.61 -5.91
C TYR A 13 -13.31 -0.52 -5.28
N VAL A 14 -12.95 -1.00 -4.09
CA VAL A 14 -13.73 -2.02 -3.36
C VAL A 14 -15.17 -1.55 -3.11
N ALA A 15 -15.35 -0.30 -2.67
CA ALA A 15 -16.67 0.28 -2.45
C ALA A 15 -17.49 0.35 -3.77
N SER A 16 -16.84 0.73 -4.88
CA SER A 16 -17.49 0.87 -6.18
C SER A 16 -17.96 -0.45 -6.77
N PHE A 17 -17.15 -1.51 -6.71
CA PHE A 17 -17.57 -2.84 -7.15
C PHE A 17 -18.69 -3.40 -6.28
N ALA A 18 -18.62 -3.22 -4.96
CA ALA A 18 -19.69 -3.64 -4.05
C ALA A 18 -21.00 -2.86 -4.29
N TYR A 19 -20.89 -1.60 -4.70
CA TYR A 19 -22.04 -0.77 -5.04
C TYR A 19 -22.71 -1.20 -6.34
N LEU A 20 -21.93 -1.29 -7.43
CA LEU A 20 -22.42 -1.72 -8.74
C LEU A 20 -22.98 -3.15 -8.68
N ARG A 21 -22.33 -4.07 -7.94
CA ARG A 21 -22.85 -5.43 -7.76
C ARG A 21 -24.21 -5.46 -7.08
N ARG A 22 -24.41 -4.63 -6.04
CA ARG A 22 -25.70 -4.54 -5.34
C ARG A 22 -26.79 -3.96 -6.24
N GLN A 23 -26.46 -3.01 -7.10
CA GLN A 23 -27.38 -2.52 -8.12
C GLN A 23 -27.75 -3.63 -9.11
N GLN A 24 -26.75 -4.32 -9.65
CA GLN A 24 -26.97 -5.39 -10.62
C GLN A 24 -27.83 -6.53 -10.06
N ILE A 25 -27.55 -6.99 -8.84
CA ILE A 25 -28.35 -8.07 -8.22
C ILE A 25 -29.80 -7.66 -8.01
N ARG A 26 -30.06 -6.41 -7.60
CA ARG A 26 -31.44 -5.91 -7.43
C ARG A 26 -32.19 -5.83 -8.75
N TRP A 27 -31.48 -5.58 -9.84
CA TRP A 27 -32.04 -5.61 -11.17
C TRP A 27 -32.26 -7.06 -11.62
N ASP A 28 -31.23 -7.91 -11.55
CA ASP A 28 -31.28 -9.33 -11.88
C ASP A 28 -32.44 -10.03 -11.17
N GLN A 29 -32.60 -9.84 -9.85
CA GLN A 29 -33.71 -10.43 -9.07
C GLN A 29 -35.11 -10.10 -9.60
N ARG A 30 -35.26 -9.00 -10.36
CA ARG A 30 -36.54 -8.56 -10.94
C ARG A 30 -36.67 -8.95 -12.41
N SER A 31 -35.55 -9.12 -13.13
CA SER A 31 -35.54 -9.36 -14.57
C SER A 31 -35.21 -10.81 -14.96
N ILE A 32 -34.47 -11.56 -14.11
CA ILE A 32 -33.90 -12.87 -14.42
C ILE A 32 -33.84 -13.76 -13.16
N THR A 33 -34.11 -15.07 -13.27
CA THR A 33 -34.05 -16.00 -12.12
C THR A 33 -32.62 -16.42 -11.71
N ARG A 34 -31.60 -16.13 -12.52
CA ARG A 34 -30.20 -16.52 -12.33
C ARG A 34 -29.28 -15.28 -12.33
N GLU A 35 -28.13 -15.36 -11.64
CA GLU A 35 -27.14 -14.27 -11.61
C GLU A 35 -26.62 -13.97 -13.04
N SER A 36 -26.64 -12.69 -13.44
CA SER A 36 -26.10 -12.24 -14.72
C SER A 36 -24.57 -12.39 -14.80
N SER A 37 -24.04 -12.47 -16.03
CA SER A 37 -22.59 -12.44 -16.27
C SER A 37 -21.94 -11.18 -15.68
N THR A 38 -22.61 -10.03 -15.79
CA THR A 38 -22.20 -8.76 -15.19
C THR A 38 -22.10 -8.85 -13.67
N ALA A 39 -23.09 -9.45 -13.00
CA ALA A 39 -23.06 -9.64 -11.55
C ALA A 39 -21.92 -10.55 -11.10
N ARG A 40 -21.57 -11.57 -11.92
CA ARG A 40 -20.43 -12.46 -11.69
C ARG A 40 -19.10 -11.74 -11.87
N GLU A 41 -18.94 -10.97 -12.95
CA GLU A 41 -17.73 -10.17 -13.18
C GLU A 41 -17.50 -9.16 -12.05
N LEU A 42 -18.55 -8.46 -11.61
CA LEU A 42 -18.49 -7.54 -10.48
C LEU A 42 -18.12 -8.25 -9.16
N ARG A 43 -18.53 -9.51 -8.98
CA ARG A 43 -18.12 -10.34 -7.84
C ARG A 43 -16.62 -10.62 -7.89
N GLU A 44 -16.10 -11.04 -9.02
CA GLU A 44 -14.69 -11.37 -9.20
C GLU A 44 -13.79 -10.14 -8.99
N LEU A 45 -14.18 -8.99 -9.56
CA LEU A 45 -13.50 -7.71 -9.34
C LEU A 45 -13.53 -7.29 -7.87
N LEU A 46 -14.67 -7.46 -7.19
CA LEU A 46 -14.79 -7.18 -5.76
C LEU A 46 -13.87 -8.07 -4.91
N LEU A 47 -13.79 -9.37 -5.22
CA LEU A 47 -12.94 -10.30 -4.47
C LEU A 47 -11.45 -10.03 -4.72
N SER A 48 -11.06 -9.81 -5.97
CA SER A 48 -9.70 -9.41 -6.36
C SER A 48 -9.27 -8.15 -5.61
N SER A 49 -10.12 -7.13 -5.62
CA SER A 49 -9.83 -5.85 -4.98
C SER A 49 -9.76 -5.96 -3.45
N ARG A 50 -10.62 -6.77 -2.82
CA ARG A 50 -10.53 -7.05 -1.38
C ARG A 50 -9.24 -7.76 -1.00
N ARG A 51 -8.81 -8.76 -1.76
CA ARG A 51 -7.54 -9.47 -1.49
C ARG A 51 -6.36 -8.49 -1.48
N ILE A 52 -6.26 -7.64 -2.51
CA ILE A 52 -5.20 -6.63 -2.59
C ILE A 52 -5.30 -5.59 -1.47
N LEU A 53 -6.53 -5.19 -1.07
CA LEU A 53 -6.73 -4.29 0.06
C LEU A 53 -6.18 -4.90 1.36
N CYS A 54 -6.44 -6.18 1.62
CA CYS A 54 -5.91 -6.89 2.79
C CYS A 54 -4.38 -6.94 2.78
N GLU A 55 -3.75 -7.21 1.62
CA GLU A 55 -2.29 -7.16 1.51
C GLU A 55 -1.74 -5.75 1.83
N LEU A 56 -2.42 -4.71 1.36
CA LEU A 56 -2.06 -3.33 1.69
C LEU A 56 -2.23 -3.01 3.18
N GLU A 57 -3.29 -3.50 3.83
CA GLU A 57 -3.49 -3.32 5.29
C GLU A 57 -2.38 -3.98 6.08
N THR A 58 -2.04 -5.23 5.75
CA THR A 58 -0.95 -5.95 6.40
C THR A 58 0.37 -5.19 6.23
N ALA A 59 0.69 -4.71 5.01
CA ALA A 59 1.89 -3.92 4.78
C ALA A 59 1.88 -2.59 5.56
N VAL A 60 0.75 -1.88 5.60
CA VAL A 60 0.59 -0.63 6.36
C VAL A 60 0.83 -0.89 7.85
N ASN A 61 0.23 -1.93 8.42
CA ASN A 61 0.34 -2.28 9.83
C ASN A 61 1.77 -2.70 10.19
N GLN A 62 2.44 -3.46 9.32
CA GLN A 62 3.85 -3.82 9.49
C GLN A 62 4.77 -2.60 9.51
N THR A 63 4.53 -1.62 8.63
CA THR A 63 5.33 -0.37 8.62
C THR A 63 5.08 0.56 9.81
N GLN A 64 3.97 0.36 10.55
CA GLN A 64 3.62 1.13 11.75
C GLN A 64 3.98 0.41 13.06
N SER A 65 4.60 -0.78 12.97
CA SER A 65 5.01 -1.59 14.12
C SER A 65 5.91 -0.80 15.12
N PRO A 66 5.77 -1.00 16.45
CA PRO A 66 6.37 -0.14 17.48
C PRO A 66 7.90 -0.11 17.50
N ARG A 67 8.57 -0.96 16.73
CA ARG A 67 10.03 -1.08 16.73
C ARG A 67 10.76 0.17 16.23
N GLN A 68 10.07 1.11 15.57
CA GLN A 68 10.60 2.44 15.25
C GLN A 68 10.46 3.48 16.39
N LYS A 69 9.64 3.22 17.42
CA LYS A 69 9.45 4.14 18.55
C LYS A 69 10.62 4.09 19.55
N GLN A 70 11.37 2.99 19.58
CA GLN A 70 12.44 2.78 20.57
C GLN A 70 13.75 3.55 20.29
N ARG A 71 13.91 4.21 19.13
CA ARG A 71 15.09 5.07 18.86
C ARG A 71 14.91 6.54 19.24
N ARG A 72 13.74 6.96 19.76
CA ARG A 72 13.47 8.40 19.97
C ARG A 72 12.92 8.81 21.33
N SER A 73 12.87 7.91 22.32
CA SER A 73 12.36 8.31 23.63
C SER A 73 13.04 7.50 24.74
N GLY A 74 14.23 7.97 25.13
CA GLY A 74 14.63 7.95 26.53
C GLY A 74 13.85 9.07 27.24
N ALA A 75 12.66 8.75 27.70
CA ALA A 75 11.90 9.54 28.68
C ALA A 75 10.80 8.60 29.22
N ALA A 76 10.98 8.19 30.47
CA ALA A 76 9.98 7.47 31.24
C ALA A 76 8.73 8.34 31.42
N VAL A 77 7.53 7.75 31.42
CA VAL A 77 6.74 7.45 32.64
C VAL A 77 5.30 7.05 32.26
N THR A 78 4.82 6.02 32.95
CA THR A 78 3.42 5.72 33.35
C THR A 78 2.29 5.82 32.30
N ALA A 79 1.70 4.67 31.96
CA ALA A 79 0.28 4.59 31.65
C ALA A 79 -0.31 3.29 32.22
N VAL A 80 -1.07 3.48 33.30
CA VAL A 80 -2.00 2.53 33.92
C VAL A 80 -3.21 2.33 32.98
N GLY A 81 -3.72 1.10 32.94
CA GLY A 81 -5.14 0.77 32.71
C GLY A 81 -5.82 1.30 31.44
N GLY A 82 -6.12 0.42 30.49
CA GLY A 82 -7.03 0.74 29.41
C GLY A 82 -7.12 -0.34 28.35
N THR A 83 -8.12 -1.20 28.50
CA THR A 83 -8.73 -1.97 27.42
C THR A 83 -8.92 -1.09 26.19
N THR A 84 -8.17 -1.35 25.10
CA THR A 84 -8.64 -1.11 23.72
C THR A 84 -7.67 -1.73 22.73
N MET A 85 -8.01 -2.94 22.28
CA MET A 85 -7.63 -3.46 20.96
C MET A 85 -8.34 -2.65 19.84
N LEU A 86 -8.28 -1.32 19.88
CA LEU A 86 -8.61 -0.50 18.72
C LEU A 86 -7.33 -0.42 17.89
N GLY A 87 -7.06 -1.53 17.19
CA GLY A 87 -6.24 -1.47 15.99
C GLY A 87 -6.72 -0.27 15.19
N GLN A 88 -5.80 0.61 14.80
CA GLN A 88 -6.08 1.82 14.04
C GLN A 88 -6.86 1.45 12.78
N GLN A 89 -8.19 1.40 12.89
CA GLN A 89 -9.05 0.96 11.82
C GLN A 89 -9.01 2.08 10.79
N LEU A 90 -8.28 1.86 9.70
CA LEU A 90 -8.11 2.91 8.71
C LEU A 90 -9.52 3.32 8.20
N PRO A 91 -9.75 4.64 8.02
CA PRO A 91 -11.09 5.16 7.77
C PRO A 91 -11.73 4.45 6.58
N GLN A 92 -12.90 3.86 6.80
CA GLN A 92 -13.66 3.20 5.74
C GLN A 92 -14.27 4.25 4.80
N ILE A 93 -14.24 4.00 3.50
CA ILE A 93 -14.78 4.95 2.51
C ILE A 93 -16.30 4.84 2.46
N SER A 94 -16.95 5.98 2.72
CA SER A 94 -18.41 6.08 2.60
C SER A 94 -18.84 6.06 1.13
N ARG A 95 -20.09 5.68 0.88
CA ARG A 95 -20.69 5.72 -0.47
C ARG A 95 -20.60 7.13 -1.09
N LEU A 96 -20.82 8.16 -0.28
CA LEU A 96 -20.77 9.55 -0.73
C LEU A 96 -19.34 9.95 -1.14
N GLU A 97 -18.34 9.53 -0.38
CA GLU A 97 -16.92 9.77 -0.69
C GLU A 97 -16.49 9.04 -1.96
N MET A 98 -16.92 7.79 -2.14
CA MET A 98 -16.68 7.02 -3.37
C MET A 98 -17.30 7.71 -4.59
N ASN A 99 -18.56 8.14 -4.51
CA ASN A 99 -19.25 8.82 -5.61
C ASN A 99 -18.63 10.18 -5.95
N LYS A 100 -18.15 10.94 -4.95
CA LYS A 100 -17.38 12.17 -5.19
C LYS A 100 -16.11 11.92 -6.01
N ARG A 101 -15.44 10.79 -5.76
CA ARG A 101 -14.16 10.43 -6.39
C ARG A 101 -14.31 9.85 -7.80
N LEU A 102 -15.28 8.96 -7.99
CA LEU A 102 -15.44 8.21 -9.24
C LEU A 102 -16.51 8.79 -10.17
N LYS A 103 -17.36 9.72 -9.69
CA LYS A 103 -18.43 10.36 -10.47
C LYS A 103 -19.33 9.37 -11.22
N LEU A 104 -19.74 8.29 -10.54
CA LEU A 104 -20.59 7.26 -11.14
C LEU A 104 -21.96 7.82 -11.51
N ARG A 105 -22.46 7.40 -12.68
CA ARG A 105 -23.78 7.79 -13.22
C ARG A 105 -24.92 7.01 -12.55
N SER A 106 -24.65 5.77 -12.17
CA SER A 106 -25.52 4.86 -11.42
C SER A 106 -25.76 5.45 -10.04
N LYS A 107 -26.79 6.28 -9.89
CA LYS A 107 -27.26 6.78 -8.61
C LYS A 107 -28.46 5.93 -8.22
N THR A 108 -28.32 5.05 -7.22
CA THR A 108 -29.52 4.51 -6.57
C THR A 108 -30.25 5.72 -5.99
N SER A 109 -31.49 5.93 -6.39
CA SER A 109 -32.43 6.72 -5.60
C SER A 109 -32.40 6.14 -4.19
N GLY A 110 -31.90 6.91 -3.22
CA GLY A 110 -31.86 6.50 -1.82
C GLY A 110 -33.26 6.59 -1.20
N PRO A 111 -33.56 5.80 -0.16
CA PRO A 111 -34.76 6.01 0.64
C PRO A 111 -34.49 7.19 1.57
N GLY A 112 -34.90 8.40 1.18
CA GLY A 112 -34.79 9.58 2.04
C GLY A 112 -34.91 10.90 1.31
N MET A 113 -35.96 11.64 1.67
CA MET A 113 -36.34 13.01 1.31
C MET A 113 -37.10 13.20 -0.01
N GLY A 114 -38.40 13.44 0.15
CA GLY A 114 -39.32 13.82 -0.91
C GLY A 114 -39.11 15.25 -1.40
N GLY A 115 -39.66 15.51 -2.59
CA GLY A 115 -39.75 16.84 -3.17
C GLY A 115 -39.92 16.79 -4.69
N ALA A 116 -41.16 17.04 -5.12
CA ALA A 116 -41.61 17.42 -6.46
C ALA A 116 -41.55 16.37 -7.59
N ALA A 117 -42.76 16.00 -8.01
CA ALA A 117 -43.09 15.10 -9.08
C ALA A 117 -42.82 15.71 -10.47
N SER A 118 -42.18 14.94 -11.35
CA SER A 118 -42.66 14.66 -12.73
C SER A 118 -41.75 13.59 -13.36
N SER A 119 -42.31 12.42 -13.65
CA SER A 119 -41.78 11.44 -14.63
C SER A 119 -40.53 10.61 -14.25
N ALA A 120 -40.37 10.16 -13.01
CA ALA A 120 -39.31 9.20 -12.62
C ALA A 120 -39.83 7.79 -12.26
N SER A 121 -40.97 7.40 -12.83
CA SER A 121 -41.59 6.08 -12.62
C SER A 121 -40.98 4.94 -13.44
N MET A 122 -39.69 5.00 -13.81
CA MET A 122 -39.04 3.88 -14.51
C MET A 122 -37.60 3.66 -14.03
N ALA A 123 -37.38 2.45 -13.51
CA ALA A 123 -36.11 1.76 -13.31
C ALA A 123 -35.17 2.29 -12.21
N ALA A 124 -35.15 1.56 -11.09
CA ALA A 124 -33.86 1.16 -10.53
C ALA A 124 -33.10 0.38 -11.62
N GLY A 125 -32.45 1.13 -12.51
CA GLY A 125 -31.83 0.61 -13.72
C GLY A 125 -30.77 -0.42 -13.41
N GLU A 126 -30.59 -1.32 -14.38
CA GLU A 126 -29.38 -2.14 -14.52
C GLU A 126 -28.14 -1.30 -14.17
N ALA A 127 -27.11 -1.92 -13.59
CA ALA A 127 -25.88 -1.18 -13.32
C ALA A 127 -25.36 -0.60 -14.66
N ASP A 128 -25.09 0.71 -14.70
CA ASP A 128 -24.71 1.36 -15.96
C ASP A 128 -23.43 0.69 -16.50
N SER A 129 -23.54 0.09 -17.67
CA SER A 129 -22.42 -0.59 -18.34
C SER A 129 -21.24 0.36 -18.56
N ILE A 130 -21.50 1.67 -18.66
CA ILE A 130 -20.47 2.71 -18.74
C ILE A 130 -19.72 2.82 -17.42
N ASP A 131 -20.41 2.86 -16.29
CA ASP A 131 -19.77 2.92 -14.97
C ASP A 131 -18.95 1.66 -14.70
N MET A 132 -19.47 0.50 -15.08
CA MET A 132 -18.75 -0.77 -14.91
C MET A 132 -17.42 -0.75 -15.67
N ARG A 133 -17.43 -0.35 -16.95
CA ARG A 133 -16.22 -0.24 -17.77
C ARG A 133 -15.27 0.83 -17.24
N PHE A 134 -15.80 1.98 -16.83
CA PHE A 134 -15.02 3.08 -16.27
C PHE A 134 -14.26 2.66 -15.02
N VAL A 135 -14.96 2.08 -14.04
CA VAL A 135 -14.37 1.65 -12.77
C VAL A 135 -13.35 0.53 -13.02
N LYS A 136 -13.71 -0.45 -13.86
CA LYS A 136 -12.81 -1.56 -14.22
C LYS A 136 -11.52 -1.04 -14.85
N HIS A 137 -11.62 -0.13 -15.81
CA HIS A 137 -10.46 0.46 -16.49
C HIS A 137 -9.54 1.18 -15.49
N HIS A 138 -10.09 2.09 -14.67
CA HIS A 138 -9.32 2.85 -13.69
C HIS A 138 -8.71 1.95 -12.61
N TYR A 139 -9.40 0.88 -12.22
CA TYR A 139 -8.87 -0.12 -11.31
C TYR A 139 -7.62 -0.80 -11.88
N TYR A 140 -7.68 -1.30 -13.12
CA TYR A 140 -6.52 -1.95 -13.72
C TYR A 140 -5.36 -1.00 -14.00
N ASP A 141 -5.64 0.24 -14.41
CA ASP A 141 -4.59 1.24 -14.61
C ASP A 141 -3.90 1.63 -13.29
N PHE A 142 -4.68 1.75 -12.21
CA PHE A 142 -4.15 1.92 -10.87
C PHE A 142 -3.26 0.75 -10.45
N LEU A 143 -3.72 -0.50 -10.66
CA LEU A 143 -2.93 -1.69 -10.34
C LEU A 143 -1.63 -1.75 -11.14
N ARG A 144 -1.67 -1.42 -12.44
CA ARG A 144 -0.49 -1.35 -13.29
C ARG A 144 0.53 -0.37 -12.72
N THR A 145 0.09 0.83 -12.35
CA THR A 145 0.96 1.86 -11.77
C THR A 145 1.57 1.40 -10.45
N MET A 146 0.76 0.82 -9.57
CA MET A 146 1.21 0.27 -8.29
C MET A 146 2.27 -0.81 -8.50
N TYR A 147 2.02 -1.74 -9.43
CA TYR A 147 2.93 -2.84 -9.74
C TYR A 147 4.27 -2.37 -10.30
N GLN A 148 4.26 -1.40 -11.23
CA GLN A 148 5.47 -0.80 -11.78
C GLN A 148 6.34 -0.17 -10.68
N LEU A 149 5.72 0.54 -9.74
CA LEU A 149 6.42 1.16 -8.62
C LEU A 149 7.01 0.13 -7.67
N LEU A 150 6.24 -0.90 -7.30
CA LEU A 150 6.72 -2.02 -6.47
C LEU A 150 7.92 -2.72 -7.13
N ARG A 151 7.85 -2.99 -8.44
CA ARG A 151 8.98 -3.56 -9.19
C ARG A 151 10.20 -2.64 -9.24
N ARG A 152 10.01 -1.34 -9.44
CA ARG A 152 11.10 -0.36 -9.47
C ARG A 152 11.82 -0.26 -8.13
N ASP A 153 11.06 -0.27 -7.03
CA ASP A 153 11.61 -0.16 -5.69
C ASP A 153 12.21 -1.49 -5.20
N GLY A 154 11.64 -2.63 -5.59
CA GLY A 154 12.24 -3.95 -5.34
C GLY A 154 13.62 -4.12 -6.00
N LYS A 155 13.82 -3.60 -7.21
CA LYS A 155 15.13 -3.60 -7.87
C LYS A 155 16.15 -2.72 -7.13
N ARG A 156 15.74 -1.55 -6.63
CA ARG A 156 16.63 -0.63 -5.90
C ARG A 156 17.12 -1.18 -4.56
N VAL A 157 16.35 -2.03 -3.89
CA VAL A 157 16.79 -2.73 -2.67
C VAL A 157 17.86 -3.78 -2.98
N ARG A 158 17.70 -4.53 -4.07
CA ARG A 158 18.67 -5.56 -4.50
C ARG A 158 19.98 -4.97 -5.03
N SER A 159 19.93 -3.78 -5.63
CA SER A 159 21.09 -3.11 -6.24
C SER A 159 21.88 -2.19 -5.30
N ARG A 160 21.55 -2.07 -4.02
CA ARG A 160 22.41 -1.32 -3.07
C ARG A 160 23.73 -2.08 -2.91
N PRO A 161 24.88 -1.57 -3.42
CA PRO A 161 26.16 -2.20 -3.17
C PRO A 161 26.45 -2.01 -1.69
N ARG A 162 26.75 -3.10 -0.98
CA ARG A 162 27.23 -3.07 0.41
C ARG A 162 28.54 -2.25 0.48
N LYS A 163 28.45 -0.93 0.57
CA LYS A 163 29.60 -0.01 0.72
C LYS A 163 30.34 -0.18 2.06
N HIS A 164 29.91 -1.08 2.93
CA HIS A 164 30.48 -1.28 4.26
C HIS A 164 31.82 -2.04 4.27
N HIS A 165 32.19 -2.73 3.18
CA HIS A 165 33.42 -3.53 3.14
C HIS A 165 34.68 -2.74 2.75
N LYS A 166 34.53 -1.57 2.09
CA LYS A 166 35.68 -0.81 1.60
C LYS A 166 36.41 -0.02 2.69
N LYS A 167 35.77 0.25 3.83
CA LYS A 167 36.36 0.99 4.96
C LYS A 167 37.27 0.09 5.82
N GLN A 168 36.90 -1.18 6.00
CA GLN A 168 37.68 -2.14 6.79
C GLN A 168 39.00 -2.53 6.11
N GLN A 169 39.00 -2.75 4.79
CA GLN A 169 40.23 -3.05 4.04
C GLN A 169 41.24 -1.88 4.03
N ARG A 170 40.77 -0.63 4.01
CA ARG A 170 41.66 0.55 4.06
C ARG A 170 42.35 0.70 5.42
N SER A 171 41.65 0.39 6.52
CA SER A 171 42.27 0.42 7.85
C SER A 171 43.28 -0.70 8.05
N GLN A 172 43.00 -1.92 7.57
CA GLN A 172 43.97 -3.03 7.62
C GLN A 172 45.23 -2.74 6.79
N LYS A 173 45.10 -2.19 5.57
CA LYS A 173 46.27 -1.81 4.76
C LYS A 173 47.13 -0.74 5.42
N LYS A 174 46.52 0.25 6.09
CA LYS A 174 47.28 1.27 6.83
C LYS A 174 48.04 0.67 8.01
N LEU A 175 47.43 -0.25 8.75
CA LEU A 175 48.07 -0.90 9.89
C LEU A 175 49.27 -1.76 9.46
N ILE A 176 49.11 -2.55 8.39
CA ILE A 176 50.19 -3.38 7.83
C ILE A 176 51.35 -2.51 7.33
N GLN A 177 51.05 -1.42 6.61
CA GLN A 177 52.08 -0.52 6.10
C GLN A 177 52.87 0.16 7.23
N GLN A 178 52.21 0.55 8.32
CA GLN A 178 52.87 1.14 9.48
C GLN A 178 53.77 0.12 10.20
N GLN A 179 53.35 -1.14 10.27
CA GLN A 179 54.15 -2.20 10.89
C GLN A 179 55.40 -2.52 10.05
N GLN A 180 55.27 -2.50 8.72
CA GLN A 180 56.39 -2.69 7.79
C GLN A 180 57.45 -1.58 7.94
N GLN A 181 57.01 -0.32 8.03
CA GLN A 181 57.93 0.82 8.22
C GLN A 181 58.70 0.74 9.54
N LEU A 182 58.06 0.24 10.60
CA LEU A 182 58.72 0.08 11.90
C LEU A 182 59.79 -1.03 11.83
N ALA A 183 59.49 -2.13 11.14
CA ALA A 183 60.42 -3.23 10.92
C ALA A 183 61.66 -2.77 10.14
N ASP A 184 61.47 -2.03 9.04
CA ASP A 184 62.58 -1.49 8.24
C ASP A 184 63.47 -0.54 9.06
N GLN A 185 62.86 0.28 9.92
CA GLN A 185 63.60 1.20 10.81
C GLN A 185 64.45 0.44 11.83
N LEU A 186 63.91 -0.63 12.40
CA LEU A 186 64.65 -1.49 13.33
C LEU A 186 65.78 -2.23 12.61
N GLU A 187 65.56 -2.72 11.40
CA GLU A 187 66.58 -3.40 10.61
C GLU A 187 67.74 -2.46 10.23
N GLN A 188 67.44 -1.23 9.81
CA GLN A 188 68.46 -0.21 9.56
C GLN A 188 69.26 0.12 10.82
N ARG A 189 68.59 0.24 11.97
CA ARG A 189 69.26 0.50 13.25
C ARG A 189 70.17 -0.66 13.68
N TRP A 190 69.73 -1.90 13.43
CA TRP A 190 70.50 -3.11 13.70
C TRP A 190 71.73 -3.21 12.80
N ARG A 191 71.56 -3.01 11.48
CA ARG A 191 72.67 -2.99 10.50
C ARG A 191 73.71 -1.91 10.82
N SER A 192 73.26 -0.74 11.26
CA SER A 192 74.15 0.37 11.65
C SER A 192 74.92 0.05 12.95
N SER A 193 74.34 -0.76 13.84
CA SER A 193 74.98 -1.17 15.09
C SER A 193 76.02 -2.29 14.92
N THR A 194 75.97 -3.05 13.82
CA THR A 194 76.92 -4.13 13.51
C THR A 194 78.12 -3.69 12.67
N LEU A 195 78.15 -2.44 12.22
CA LEU A 195 79.20 -1.85 11.37
C LEU A 195 80.14 -0.90 12.13
N ASN A 196 80.05 -0.86 13.47
CA ASN A 196 80.98 -0.18 14.37
C ASN A 196 81.71 -1.20 15.25
#